data_AF-A0A284VJZ2-F1
#
_entry.id   AF-A0A284VJZ2-F1
#
_cell.length_a   1.000
_cell.length_b   1.000
_cell.length_c   1.000
_cell.angle_alpha   90.00
_cell.angle_beta   90.00
_cell.angle_gamma   90.00
#
_symmetry.space_group_name_H-M   'P 1'
#
loop_
_entity.id
_entity.type
_entity.pdbx_description
1 polymer ?
#
loop_
_entity_poly.entity_id
_entity_poly.type
_entity_poly.pdbx_seq_one_letter_code
_entity_poly.pdbx_strand_id
1 'polypeptide(L)'
;MNNLRLILISLLVPSLLMIPYSVLSFYTDFANKNPDPSQVTASFSGKSYNAVEGKKAFEQYQCMGCHTIVGNGGYFAPDLTLVNKRIGGNEAALANFILAGAPAKGMPPMRDRGMNGEDAYRVVAFLKYTEKIDTNGWPNNGSWDRDGKLDSASPERLLPGNMWQAVLGIVFFNLLVFAIIIAYERGKEAKA
;
A
#
# COMPACT_ATOMS: atom_id res chain seq x y z
N MET A 1 -33.84 -35.26 0.81
CA MET A 1 -33.67 -33.85 0.38
C MET A 1 -33.12 -33.89 -1.04
N ASN A 2 -33.66 -33.16 -2.02
CA ASN A 2 -33.22 -33.32 -3.43
C ASN A 2 -31.75 -32.91 -3.59
N ASN A 3 -30.96 -33.70 -4.31
CA ASN A 3 -29.50 -33.55 -4.50
C ASN A 3 -29.08 -32.12 -4.90
N LEU A 4 -29.97 -31.40 -5.61
CA LEU A 4 -29.79 -30.01 -5.98
C LEU A 4 -29.62 -29.05 -4.79
N ARG A 5 -30.34 -29.28 -3.67
CA ARG A 5 -30.21 -28.45 -2.46
C ARG A 5 -28.87 -28.66 -1.75
N LEU A 6 -28.36 -29.90 -1.73
CA LEU A 6 -27.05 -30.20 -1.16
C LEU A 6 -25.91 -29.56 -1.99
N ILE A 7 -26.03 -29.60 -3.32
CA ILE A 7 -25.08 -28.93 -4.24
C ILE A 7 -25.11 -27.41 -4.06
N LEU A 8 -26.29 -26.81 -3.91
CA LEU A 8 -26.42 -25.37 -3.67
C LEU A 8 -25.81 -24.97 -2.33
N ILE A 9 -26.03 -25.74 -1.26
CA ILE A 9 -25.45 -25.48 0.06
C ILE A 9 -23.92 -25.62 0.02
N SER A 10 -23.38 -26.66 -0.66
CA SER A 10 -21.93 -26.88 -0.75
C SER A 10 -21.20 -25.79 -1.55
N LEU A 11 -21.88 -25.09 -2.46
CA LEU A 11 -21.31 -23.98 -3.22
C LEU A 11 -21.52 -22.62 -2.52
N LEU A 12 -22.68 -22.40 -1.90
CA LEU A 12 -22.99 -21.13 -1.23
C LEU A 12 -22.15 -20.90 0.03
N VAL A 13 -21.93 -21.94 0.84
CA VAL A 13 -21.24 -21.79 2.14
C VAL A 13 -19.77 -21.34 1.97
N PRO A 14 -18.94 -21.94 1.08
CA PRO A 14 -17.59 -21.46 0.84
C PRO A 14 -17.55 -20.04 0.27
N SER A 15 -18.47 -19.71 -0.65
CA SER A 15 -18.54 -18.37 -1.24
C SER A 15 -18.90 -17.30 -0.19
N LEU A 16 -19.87 -17.60 0.69
CA LEU A 16 -20.25 -16.72 1.80
C LEU A 16 -19.14 -16.54 2.84
N LEU A 17 -18.24 -17.50 3.00
CA LEU A 17 -17.10 -17.42 3.90
C LEU A 17 -15.90 -16.68 3.28
N MET A 18 -15.71 -16.80 1.97
CA MET A 18 -14.64 -16.08 1.27
C MET A 18 -14.92 -14.59 1.14
N ILE A 19 -16.17 -14.17 0.96
CA ILE A 19 -16.50 -12.74 0.80
C ILE A 19 -16.03 -11.89 2.01
N PRO A 20 -16.34 -12.23 3.28
CA PRO A 20 -15.84 -11.48 4.43
C PRO A 20 -14.31 -11.50 4.54
N TYR A 21 -13.66 -12.61 4.21
CA TYR A 21 -12.19 -12.71 4.23
C TYR A 21 -11.55 -11.83 3.17
N SER A 22 -12.11 -11.81 1.95
CA SER A 22 -11.66 -10.92 0.87
C SER A 22 -11.87 -9.45 1.24
N VAL A 23 -13.01 -9.11 1.87
CA VAL A 23 -13.28 -7.74 2.33
C VAL A 23 -12.30 -7.34 3.44
N LEU A 24 -12.02 -8.23 4.39
CA LEU A 24 -11.08 -7.97 5.47
C LEU A 24 -9.66 -7.79 4.95
N SER A 25 -9.16 -8.70 4.10
CA SER A 25 -7.84 -8.58 3.49
C SER A 25 -7.73 -7.32 2.62
N PHE A 26 -8.75 -6.98 1.83
CA PHE A 26 -8.77 -5.74 1.07
C PHE A 26 -8.68 -4.50 1.99
N TYR A 27 -9.41 -4.51 3.11
CA TYR A 27 -9.42 -3.39 4.05
C TYR A 27 -8.11 -3.27 4.84
N THR A 28 -7.49 -4.38 5.24
CA THR A 28 -6.23 -4.36 5.97
C THR A 28 -5.05 -4.04 5.06
N ASP A 29 -5.03 -4.63 3.86
CA ASP A 29 -3.84 -4.62 3.01
C ASP A 29 -3.81 -3.45 2.03
N PHE A 30 -4.97 -2.99 1.54
CA PHE A 30 -5.04 -1.87 0.59
C PHE A 30 -5.48 -0.56 1.25
N ALA A 31 -6.52 -0.58 2.09
CA ALA A 31 -7.13 0.66 2.58
C ALA A 31 -6.32 1.35 3.67
N ASN A 32 -5.57 0.61 4.50
CA ASN A 32 -4.90 1.16 5.69
C ASN A 32 -3.37 1.08 5.67
N LYS A 33 -2.76 0.54 4.62
CA LYS A 33 -1.30 0.32 4.58
C LYS A 33 -0.50 1.60 4.31
N ASN A 34 -1.09 2.51 3.54
CA ASN A 34 -0.45 3.76 3.11
C ASN A 34 -1.14 4.97 3.74
N PRO A 35 -0.42 6.05 4.07
CA PRO A 35 -1.06 7.29 4.50
C PRO A 35 -1.96 7.85 3.39
N ASP A 36 -2.97 8.62 3.75
CA ASP A 36 -3.76 9.37 2.77
C ASP A 36 -2.85 10.43 2.08
N PRO A 37 -2.70 10.41 0.74
CA PRO A 37 -1.88 11.37 0.02
C PRO A 37 -2.36 12.83 0.18
N SER A 38 -3.63 13.05 0.50
CA SER A 38 -4.15 14.39 0.79
C SER A 38 -3.58 14.99 2.09
N GLN A 39 -3.14 14.13 3.02
CA GLN A 39 -2.63 14.52 4.33
C GLN A 39 -1.10 14.69 4.35
N VAL A 40 -0.39 14.23 3.32
CA VAL A 40 1.05 14.45 3.18
C VAL A 40 1.30 15.73 2.40
N THR A 41 1.80 16.75 3.08
CA THR A 41 1.96 18.10 2.53
C THR A 41 3.39 18.62 2.61
N ALA A 42 3.73 19.58 1.75
CA ALA A 42 4.92 20.42 1.84
C ALA A 42 4.51 21.90 1.78
N SER A 43 5.20 22.75 2.54
CA SER A 43 4.78 24.15 2.74
C SER A 43 5.77 25.13 2.12
N PHE A 44 5.26 26.05 1.30
CA PHE A 44 6.07 27.11 0.69
C PHE A 44 5.28 28.40 0.53
N SER A 45 5.90 29.51 0.94
CA SER A 45 5.33 30.86 0.82
C SER A 45 3.89 30.99 1.38
N GLY A 46 3.63 30.36 2.53
CA GLY A 46 2.32 30.37 3.18
C GLY A 46 1.25 29.51 2.51
N LYS A 47 1.57 28.79 1.44
CA LYS A 47 0.70 27.77 0.81
C LYS A 47 1.19 26.37 1.18
N SER A 48 0.24 25.44 1.26
CA SER A 48 0.50 24.02 1.49
C SER A 48 0.07 23.24 0.24
N TYR A 49 0.91 22.31 -0.20
CA TYR A 49 0.64 21.46 -1.35
C TYR A 49 0.60 20.01 -0.92
N ASN A 50 -0.40 19.26 -1.35
CA ASN A 50 -0.51 17.84 -1.03
C ASN A 50 0.16 16.93 -2.07
N ALA A 51 0.31 15.65 -1.74
CA ALA A 51 0.97 14.69 -2.62
C ALA A 51 0.20 14.44 -3.94
N VAL A 52 -1.12 14.66 -3.98
CA VAL A 52 -1.92 14.53 -5.19
C VAL A 52 -1.58 15.64 -6.19
N GLU A 53 -1.45 16.88 -5.73
CA GLU A 53 -0.95 18.00 -6.53
C GLU A 53 0.51 17.77 -6.94
N GLY A 54 1.31 17.23 -6.03
CA GLY A 54 2.68 16.85 -6.28
C GLY A 54 2.86 15.83 -7.39
N LYS A 55 2.01 14.81 -7.44
CA LYS A 55 2.02 13.80 -8.51
C LYS A 55 1.77 14.44 -9.87
N LYS A 56 0.83 15.39 -9.96
CA LYS A 56 0.56 16.11 -11.21
C LYS A 56 1.78 16.90 -11.68
N ALA A 57 2.45 17.63 -10.77
CA ALA A 57 3.67 18.34 -11.11
C ALA A 57 4.79 17.37 -11.54
N PHE A 58 4.97 16.27 -10.81
CA PHE A 58 5.95 15.23 -11.12
C PHE A 58 5.77 14.63 -12.53
N GLU A 59 4.52 14.43 -12.96
CA GLU A 59 4.18 13.99 -14.31
C GLU A 59 4.38 15.09 -15.36
N GLN A 60 3.95 16.32 -15.06
CA GLN A 60 4.10 17.48 -15.95
C GLN A 60 5.56 17.72 -16.33
N TYR A 61 6.48 17.58 -15.37
CA TYR A 61 7.92 17.75 -15.60
C TYR A 61 8.62 16.46 -16.05
N GLN A 62 7.87 15.39 -16.31
CA GLN A 62 8.37 14.11 -16.84
C GLN A 62 9.51 13.53 -16.02
N CYS A 63 9.43 13.60 -14.69
CA CYS A 63 10.52 13.17 -13.81
C CYS A 63 10.91 11.69 -14.02
N MET A 64 9.94 10.82 -14.32
CA MET A 64 10.19 9.42 -14.66
C MET A 64 10.89 9.20 -16.01
N GLY A 65 11.05 10.24 -16.84
CA GLY A 65 11.84 10.12 -18.08
C GLY A 65 13.32 9.86 -17.79
N CYS A 66 13.83 10.38 -16.67
CA CYS A 66 15.21 10.17 -16.24
C CYS A 66 15.33 9.29 -15.00
N HIS A 67 14.38 9.40 -14.06
CA HIS A 67 14.43 8.75 -12.76
C HIS A 67 13.49 7.55 -12.67
N THR A 68 13.76 6.68 -11.70
CA THR A 68 12.78 5.69 -11.22
C THR A 68 12.04 6.17 -9.99
N ILE A 69 10.81 5.68 -9.82
CA ILE A 69 10.02 5.69 -8.59
C ILE A 69 9.50 4.28 -8.37
N VAL A 70 9.75 3.76 -7.17
CA VAL A 70 9.56 2.35 -6.81
C VAL A 70 10.21 1.41 -7.82
N GLY A 71 11.37 1.79 -8.36
CA GLY A 71 12.12 1.01 -9.34
C GLY A 71 11.58 1.08 -10.78
N ASN A 72 10.52 1.84 -11.03
CA ASN A 72 9.89 1.99 -12.35
C ASN A 72 10.15 3.39 -12.93
N GLY A 73 10.52 3.47 -14.21
CA GLY A 73 10.81 4.72 -14.91
C GLY A 73 12.09 4.64 -15.74
N GLY A 74 12.76 5.77 -15.90
CA GLY A 74 14.05 5.88 -16.57
C GLY A 74 15.20 5.52 -15.62
N TYR A 75 16.22 4.85 -16.15
CA TYR A 75 17.40 4.43 -15.39
C TYR A 75 18.61 5.35 -15.63
N PHE A 76 18.38 6.56 -16.12
CA PHE A 76 19.44 7.54 -16.38
C PHE A 76 19.90 8.27 -15.11
N ALA A 77 19.03 8.36 -14.10
CA ALA A 77 19.27 9.04 -12.84
C ALA A 77 18.81 8.19 -11.65
N PRO A 78 19.26 8.49 -10.41
CA PRO A 78 18.96 7.68 -9.23
C PRO A 78 17.45 7.58 -8.93
N ASP A 79 17.03 6.46 -8.36
CA ASP A 79 15.65 6.28 -7.86
C ASP A 79 15.26 7.36 -6.87
N LEU A 80 14.04 7.88 -6.95
CA LEU A 80 13.56 9.00 -6.14
C LEU A 80 12.71 8.59 -4.93
N THR A 81 12.39 7.31 -4.76
CA THR A 81 11.42 6.81 -3.75
C THR A 81 11.77 7.23 -2.33
N LEU A 82 13.05 7.12 -1.96
CA LEU A 82 13.56 7.49 -0.63
C LEU A 82 14.39 8.79 -0.66
N VAL A 83 14.24 9.64 -1.67
CA VAL A 83 15.10 10.84 -1.80
C VAL A 83 14.87 11.84 -0.68
N ASN A 84 13.62 11.99 -0.22
CA ASN A 84 13.30 12.87 0.89
C ASN A 84 14.02 12.42 2.18
N LYS A 85 13.96 11.12 2.51
CA LYS A 85 14.75 10.50 3.60
C LYS A 85 16.26 10.73 3.44
N ARG A 86 16.82 10.50 2.23
CA ARG A 86 18.26 10.63 1.97
C ARG A 86 18.79 12.06 2.14
N ILE A 87 17.95 13.07 1.96
CA ILE A 87 18.26 14.49 2.18
C ILE A 87 17.90 14.94 3.62
N GLY A 88 17.48 14.01 4.49
CA GLY A 88 17.14 14.29 5.89
C GLY A 88 15.78 14.96 6.08
N GLY A 89 14.87 14.85 5.11
CA GLY A 89 13.52 15.41 5.19
C GLY A 89 13.45 16.94 5.04
N ASN A 90 14.52 17.58 4.56
CA ASN A 90 14.56 19.02 4.37
C ASN A 90 13.91 19.42 3.04
N GLU A 91 12.65 19.89 3.12
CA GLU A 91 11.84 20.30 1.97
C GLU A 91 12.51 21.38 1.12
N ALA A 92 13.07 22.40 1.77
CA ALA A 92 13.68 23.53 1.08
C ALA A 92 14.97 23.10 0.36
N ALA A 93 15.79 22.26 1.00
CA ALA A 93 16.99 21.73 0.37
C ALA A 93 16.64 20.87 -0.86
N LEU A 94 15.63 20.01 -0.75
CA LEU A 94 15.19 19.17 -1.86
C LEU A 94 14.59 20.01 -3.01
N ALA A 95 13.72 20.97 -2.71
CA ALA A 95 13.16 21.87 -3.72
C ALA A 95 14.25 22.68 -4.44
N ASN A 96 15.20 23.24 -3.68
CA ASN A 96 16.33 23.98 -4.25
C ASN A 96 17.23 23.10 -5.11
N PHE A 97 17.48 21.85 -4.68
CA PHE A 97 18.25 20.88 -5.46
C PHE A 97 17.56 20.52 -6.78
N ILE A 98 16.24 20.30 -6.77
CA ILE A 98 15.46 20.05 -8.00
C ILE A 98 15.58 21.25 -8.95
N LEU A 99 15.40 22.47 -8.44
CA LEU A 99 15.44 23.69 -9.24
C LEU A 99 16.84 23.98 -9.80
N ALA A 100 17.90 23.69 -9.05
CA ALA A 100 19.28 23.93 -9.45
C ALA A 100 19.88 22.79 -10.29
N GLY A 101 19.36 21.56 -10.14
CA GLY A 101 19.95 20.37 -10.72
C GLY A 101 21.36 20.08 -10.20
N ALA A 102 22.05 19.18 -10.89
CA ALA A 102 23.48 18.92 -10.70
C ALA A 102 24.17 18.82 -12.08
N PRO A 103 24.38 19.95 -12.78
CA PRO A 103 24.86 19.95 -14.17
C PRO A 103 26.19 19.22 -14.35
N ALA A 104 27.10 19.35 -13.39
CA ALA A 104 28.38 18.63 -13.38
C ALA A 104 28.25 17.11 -13.34
N LYS A 105 27.07 16.58 -12.94
CA LYS A 105 26.74 15.15 -12.89
C LYS A 105 25.69 14.75 -13.94
N GLY A 106 25.40 15.62 -14.90
CA GLY A 106 24.43 15.36 -15.98
C GLY A 106 22.95 15.54 -15.61
N MET A 107 22.63 16.09 -14.43
CA MET A 107 21.26 16.47 -14.08
C MET A 107 21.02 17.95 -14.42
N PRO A 108 20.24 18.28 -15.47
CA PRO A 108 19.97 19.66 -15.82
C PRO A 108 19.10 20.36 -14.74
N PRO A 109 19.21 21.69 -14.59
CA PRO A 109 18.35 22.44 -13.69
C PRO A 109 16.89 22.38 -14.16
N MET A 110 15.95 22.01 -13.27
CA MET A 110 14.54 21.97 -13.67
C MET A 110 13.95 23.36 -13.94
N ARG A 111 14.55 24.42 -13.39
CA ARG A 111 14.18 25.81 -13.71
C ARG A 111 14.32 26.11 -15.21
N ASP A 112 15.29 25.49 -15.88
CA ASP A 112 15.54 25.71 -17.31
C ASP A 112 14.45 25.05 -18.18
N ARG A 113 13.68 24.12 -17.59
CA ARG A 113 12.49 23.51 -18.17
C ARG A 113 11.19 24.20 -17.73
N GLY A 114 11.27 25.39 -17.14
CA GLY A 114 10.13 26.19 -16.71
C GLY A 114 9.60 25.88 -15.32
N MET A 115 10.28 25.04 -14.52
CA MET A 115 9.84 24.74 -13.15
C MET A 115 9.99 25.96 -12.24
N ASN A 116 8.88 26.36 -11.61
CA ASN A 116 8.87 27.40 -10.59
C ASN A 116 8.99 26.81 -9.17
N GLY A 117 9.14 27.68 -8.17
CA GLY A 117 9.27 27.27 -6.77
C GLY A 117 8.04 26.54 -6.22
N GLU A 118 6.82 26.94 -6.60
CA GLU A 118 5.59 26.25 -6.16
C GLU A 118 5.56 24.81 -6.68
N ASP A 119 5.90 24.59 -7.95
CA ASP A 119 5.95 23.27 -8.56
C ASP A 119 7.04 22.38 -7.95
N ALA A 120 8.20 22.95 -7.62
CA ALA A 120 9.23 22.21 -6.91
C ALA A 120 8.72 21.70 -5.55
N TYR A 121 8.00 22.53 -4.79
CA TYR A 121 7.42 22.12 -3.51
C TYR A 121 6.24 21.15 -3.66
N ARG A 122 5.44 21.27 -4.73
CA ARG A 122 4.45 20.23 -5.10
C ARG A 122 5.17 18.89 -5.28
N VAL A 123 6.23 18.84 -6.09
CA VAL A 123 7.01 17.61 -6.28
C VAL A 123 7.58 17.08 -4.96
N VAL A 124 8.09 17.96 -4.09
CA VAL A 124 8.56 17.57 -2.74
C VAL A 124 7.43 16.92 -1.92
N ALA A 125 6.20 17.44 -1.94
CA ALA A 125 5.07 16.83 -1.25
C ALA A 125 4.81 15.39 -1.73
N PHE A 126 4.92 15.16 -3.04
CA PHE A 126 4.81 13.81 -3.60
C PHE A 126 5.99 12.90 -3.19
N LEU A 127 7.23 13.40 -3.22
CA LEU A 127 8.40 12.63 -2.81
C LEU A 127 8.40 12.29 -1.30
N LYS A 128 7.81 13.17 -0.47
CA LYS A 128 7.50 12.87 0.94
C LYS A 128 6.47 11.76 1.09
N TYR A 129 5.50 11.69 0.18
CA TYR A 129 4.51 10.61 0.17
C TYR A 129 5.14 9.30 -0.27
N THR A 130 5.95 9.29 -1.34
CA THR A 130 6.62 8.08 -1.83
C THR A 130 7.60 7.47 -0.83
N GLU A 131 8.16 8.27 0.08
CA GLU A 131 8.97 7.76 1.19
C GLU A 131 8.12 6.92 2.17
N LYS A 132 6.85 7.30 2.37
CA LYS A 132 5.95 6.71 3.38
C LYS A 132 5.12 5.55 2.85
N ILE A 133 5.07 5.33 1.53
CA ILE A 133 4.31 4.21 0.98
C ILE A 133 4.95 2.90 1.43
N ASP A 134 4.13 1.91 1.74
CA ASP A 134 4.61 0.59 2.06
C ASP A 134 4.94 -0.21 0.79
N THR A 135 6.23 -0.42 0.61
CA THR A 135 6.84 -1.09 -0.54
C THR A 135 7.30 -2.50 -0.21
N ASN A 136 6.82 -3.09 0.90
CA ASN A 136 7.25 -4.40 1.40
C ASN A 136 8.78 -4.50 1.55
N GLY A 137 9.41 -3.44 2.08
CA GLY A 137 10.85 -3.40 2.34
C GLY A 137 11.73 -2.91 1.18
N TRP A 138 11.16 -2.53 0.03
CA TRP A 138 11.93 -1.97 -1.10
C TRP A 138 12.18 -0.45 -0.93
N PRO A 139 13.28 0.15 -1.40
CA PRO A 139 14.50 -0.47 -1.93
C PRO A 139 15.41 -0.91 -0.77
N ASN A 140 15.67 -2.21 -0.68
CA ASN A 140 16.43 -2.82 0.41
C ASN A 140 17.94 -2.63 0.23
N ASN A 141 18.43 -1.42 0.48
CA ASN A 141 19.86 -1.08 0.51
C ASN A 141 20.64 -1.71 1.69
N GLY A 142 20.26 -2.91 2.14
CA GLY A 142 20.95 -3.68 3.18
C GLY A 142 20.34 -3.63 4.59
N SER A 143 19.25 -2.90 4.82
CA SER A 143 18.49 -2.97 6.08
C SER A 143 17.08 -3.50 5.85
N TRP A 144 16.75 -4.64 6.46
CA TRP A 144 15.38 -5.17 6.51
C TRP A 144 14.47 -4.44 7.50
N ASP A 145 14.94 -3.34 8.08
CA ASP A 145 14.19 -2.63 9.11
C ASP A 145 14.03 -1.16 8.73
N ARG A 146 12.78 -0.69 8.61
CA ARG A 146 12.47 0.74 8.46
C ARG A 146 12.85 1.54 9.72
N ASP A 147 13.07 0.88 10.85
CA ASP A 147 13.26 1.43 12.20
C ASP A 147 13.79 0.39 13.24
N GLY A 148 14.34 -0.74 12.80
CA GLY A 148 14.73 -1.86 13.69
C GLY A 148 13.53 -2.60 14.31
N LYS A 149 12.32 -2.28 13.87
CA LYS A 149 11.07 -2.86 14.37
C LYS A 149 10.27 -3.37 13.19
N LEU A 150 9.66 -4.53 13.39
CA LEU A 150 8.62 -5.07 12.51
C LEU A 150 7.63 -3.95 12.18
N ASP A 151 7.48 -3.70 10.90
CA ASP A 151 6.57 -2.72 10.33
C ASP A 151 5.17 -2.91 10.93
N SER A 152 4.43 -1.81 11.11
CA SER A 152 3.04 -1.87 11.60
C SER A 152 2.09 -2.63 10.66
N ALA A 153 2.59 -3.05 9.50
CA ALA A 153 1.91 -3.91 8.54
C ALA A 153 2.40 -5.37 8.55
N SER A 154 3.38 -5.73 9.39
CA SER A 154 3.73 -7.14 9.62
C SER A 154 2.49 -7.87 10.14
N PRO A 155 2.15 -9.04 9.57
CA PRO A 155 1.07 -9.90 10.06
C PRO A 155 1.19 -10.23 11.57
N GLU A 156 2.38 -10.07 12.14
CA GLU A 156 2.70 -10.30 13.55
C GLU A 156 2.12 -9.24 14.50
N ARG A 157 1.76 -8.04 14.00
CA ARG A 157 1.26 -6.94 14.85
C ARG A 157 -0.24 -6.72 14.79
N LEU A 158 -0.92 -7.21 13.74
CA LEU A 158 -2.36 -7.01 13.51
C LEU A 158 -3.27 -8.11 14.09
N LEU A 159 -2.94 -8.60 15.30
CA LEU A 159 -3.80 -9.26 16.31
C LEU A 159 -3.13 -10.51 16.90
N PRO A 160 -3.23 -10.73 18.23
CA PRO A 160 -2.84 -11.99 18.87
C PRO A 160 -3.89 -13.06 18.53
N GLY A 161 -3.84 -13.57 17.31
CA GLY A 161 -4.83 -14.49 16.78
C GLY A 161 -4.54 -14.76 15.32
N ASN A 162 -3.40 -15.42 15.10
CA ASN A 162 -2.95 -16.04 13.86
C ASN A 162 -4.09 -16.40 12.91
N MET A 163 -3.89 -16.13 11.61
CA MET A 163 -4.73 -16.60 10.49
C MET A 163 -5.19 -18.06 10.64
N TRP A 164 -4.41 -18.90 11.33
CA TRP A 164 -4.81 -20.26 11.70
C TRP A 164 -6.03 -20.35 12.63
N GLN A 165 -6.28 -19.43 13.55
CA GLN A 165 -7.52 -19.40 14.33
C GLN A 165 -8.74 -19.09 13.46
N ALA A 166 -8.61 -18.20 12.48
CA ALA A 166 -9.68 -17.94 11.52
C ALA A 166 -9.97 -19.19 10.67
N VAL A 167 -8.92 -19.86 10.17
CA VAL A 167 -9.08 -21.11 9.41
C VAL A 167 -9.63 -22.24 10.28
N LEU A 168 -9.12 -22.43 11.50
CA LEU A 168 -9.63 -23.42 12.45
C LEU A 168 -11.07 -23.14 12.82
N GLY A 169 -11.47 -21.87 13.00
CA GLY A 169 -12.84 -21.45 13.23
C GLY A 169 -13.75 -21.76 12.04
N ILE A 170 -13.29 -21.49 10.81
CA ILE A 170 -14.02 -21.82 9.57
C ILE A 170 -14.19 -23.34 9.43
N VAL A 171 -13.13 -24.11 9.64
CA VAL A 171 -13.17 -25.58 9.57
C VAL A 171 -14.10 -26.14 10.64
N PHE A 172 -13.98 -25.67 11.89
CA PHE A 172 -14.84 -26.08 13.00
C PHE A 172 -16.32 -25.78 12.70
N PHE A 173 -16.64 -24.58 12.20
CA PHE A 173 -18.01 -24.20 11.87
C PHE A 173 -18.60 -25.07 10.75
N ASN A 174 -17.82 -25.36 9.70
CA ASN A 174 -18.26 -26.25 8.62
C ASN A 174 -18.49 -27.68 9.12
N LEU A 175 -17.59 -28.22 9.95
CA LEU A 175 -17.75 -29.55 10.55
C LEU A 175 -18.97 -29.61 11.48
N LEU A 176 -19.22 -28.56 12.26
CA LEU A 176 -20.38 -28.46 13.14
C LEU A 176 -21.70 -28.46 12.35
N VAL A 177 -21.78 -27.65 11.30
CA VAL A 177 -22.97 -27.60 10.42
C VAL A 177 -23.20 -28.97 9.77
N PHE A 178 -22.14 -29.63 9.30
CA PHE A 178 -22.24 -30.96 8.70
C PHE A 178 -22.72 -32.01 9.72
N ALA A 179 -22.19 -31.98 10.94
CA ALA A 179 -22.63 -32.85 12.03
C ALA A 179 -24.10 -32.64 12.40
N ILE A 180 -24.57 -31.38 12.45
CA ILE A 180 -25.97 -31.04 12.70
C ILE A 180 -26.88 -31.58 11.58
N ILE A 181 -26.47 -31.45 10.32
CA ILE A 181 -27.23 -32.00 9.18
C ILE A 181 -27.35 -33.52 9.30
N ILE A 182 -26.25 -34.23 9.57
CA ILE A 182 -26.28 -35.69 9.76
C ILE A 182 -27.20 -36.08 10.92
N ALA A 183 -27.10 -35.38 12.06
CA ALA A 183 -27.93 -35.65 13.22
C ALA A 183 -29.43 -35.44 12.92
N TYR A 184 -29.75 -34.38 12.16
CA TYR A 184 -31.12 -34.11 11.72
C TYR A 184 -31.66 -35.20 10.78
N GLU A 185 -30.87 -35.66 9.80
CA GLU A 185 -31.29 -36.71 8.88
C GLU A 185 -31.50 -38.06 9.60
N ARG A 186 -30.58 -38.46 10.48
CA ARG A 186 -30.74 -39.68 11.30
C ARG A 186 -31.97 -39.62 12.22
N GLY A 187 -32.24 -38.45 12.81
CA GLY A 187 -33.42 -38.24 13.64
C GLY A 187 -34.74 -38.26 12.86
N LYS A 188 -34.71 -37.96 11.56
CA LYS A 188 -35.86 -38.07 10.67
C LYS A 188 -36.14 -39.53 10.28
N GLU A 189 -35.09 -40.30 9.96
CA GLU A 189 -35.21 -41.73 9.64
C GLU A 189 -35.72 -42.55 10.82
N ALA A 190 -35.32 -42.22 12.06
CA ALA A 190 -35.79 -42.91 13.26
C ALA A 190 -37.28 -42.66 13.61
N LYS A 191 -37.93 -41.71 12.93
CA LYS A 191 -39.35 -41.34 13.13
C LYS A 191 -40.25 -41.75 11.96
N ALA A 192 -39.66 -42.32 10.91
CA ALA A 192 -40.37 -42.89 9.76
C ALA A 192 -40.53 -44.40 9.96
#